data_AF-A0A7S0A7H5-F1
#
_entry.id   AF-A0A7S0A7H5-F1
#
_cell.length_a   1.000
_cell.length_b   1.000
_cell.length_c   1.000
_cell.angle_alpha   90.00
_cell.angle_beta   90.00
_cell.angle_gamma   90.00
#
_symmetry.space_group_name_H-M   'P 1'
#
loop_
_entity.id
_entity.type
_entity.pdbx_description
1 polymer ?
#
loop_
_entity_poly.entity_id
_entity_poly.type
_entity_poly.pdbx_seq_one_letter_code
_entity_poly.pdbx_strand_id
1 'polypeptide(L)'
;AIVRLSLEFPRKVIAFTGHGAGAGTAVLAMMLLAGEGGPLSRAMKASRVQCYAFGPPPTFEPLWALPAWVCASTYAFMYGMDCVPRTCLTSLLKLHGAVRQVDALPMTALQRLAFVRGRLHMDYSLPDNVVSSDDKKPLGSLFVVGTIILLYRRDNGTLCCESLPPAYAEQLLLHRDMANDHIMPLYEQAAAEVDSDT
;
A
#
# COMPACT_ATOMS: atom_id res chain seq x y z
N ALA A 1 -10.36 14.76 22.67
CA ALA A 1 -9.80 16.08 22.27
C ALA A 1 -10.27 16.53 20.88
N ILE A 2 -10.07 15.73 19.82
CA ILE A 2 -10.38 16.14 18.43
C ILE A 2 -11.85 16.52 18.20
N VAL A 3 -12.81 15.80 18.77
CA VAL A 3 -14.25 16.10 18.67
C VAL A 3 -14.59 17.47 19.27
N ARG A 4 -13.96 17.81 20.39
CA ARG A 4 -14.13 19.14 21.01
C ARG A 4 -13.61 20.23 20.10
N LEU A 5 -12.40 20.05 19.55
CA LEU A 5 -11.79 21.00 18.63
C LEU A 5 -12.60 21.15 17.34
N SER A 6 -13.22 20.09 16.82
CA SER A 6 -14.07 20.18 15.64
C SER A 6 -15.36 20.96 15.87
N LEU A 7 -15.85 21.00 17.12
CA LEU A 7 -17.02 21.82 17.48
C LEU A 7 -16.63 23.29 17.70
N GLU A 8 -15.46 23.54 18.29
CA GLU A 8 -14.93 24.88 18.55
C GLU A 8 -14.49 25.58 17.26
N PHE A 9 -13.89 24.83 16.32
CA PHE A 9 -13.39 25.34 15.05
C PHE A 9 -14.05 24.60 13.87
N PRO A 10 -15.37 24.74 13.66
CA PRO A 10 -16.11 23.92 12.71
C PRO A 10 -15.67 24.11 11.26
N ARG A 11 -14.97 25.22 10.96
CA ARG A 11 -14.45 25.55 9.62
C ARG A 11 -13.12 24.89 9.28
N LYS A 12 -12.40 24.35 10.26
CA LYS A 12 -11.10 23.70 10.01
C LYS A 12 -11.31 22.31 9.38
N VAL A 13 -10.35 21.91 8.56
CA VAL A 13 -10.25 20.55 8.03
C VAL A 13 -9.57 19.66 9.07
N ILE A 14 -10.08 18.44 9.21
CA ILE A 14 -9.51 17.40 10.05
C ILE A 14 -8.78 16.45 9.13
N ALA A 15 -7.45 16.41 9.25
CA ALA A 15 -6.62 15.47 8.53
C ALA A 15 -6.27 14.28 9.44
N PHE A 16 -6.58 13.07 8.97
CA PHE A 16 -6.02 11.83 9.48
C PHE A 16 -4.73 11.56 8.72
N THR A 17 -3.66 11.23 9.42
CA THR A 17 -2.37 10.92 8.81
C THR A 17 -1.67 9.84 9.59
N GLY A 18 -0.79 9.11 8.91
CA GLY A 18 0.07 8.12 9.52
C GLY A 18 1.00 7.50 8.49
N HIS A 19 1.93 6.69 9.00
CA HIS A 19 2.92 5.95 8.23
C HIS A 19 2.84 4.46 8.53
N GLY A 20 3.03 3.60 7.52
CA GLY A 20 3.02 2.15 7.72
C GLY A 20 1.76 1.69 8.45
N ALA A 21 1.93 0.96 9.54
CA ALA A 21 0.81 0.53 10.40
C ALA A 21 -0.03 1.71 10.95
N GLY A 22 0.60 2.85 11.23
CA GLY A 22 -0.10 4.07 11.64
C GLY A 22 -0.96 4.65 10.53
N ALA A 23 -0.56 4.51 9.27
CA ALA A 23 -1.34 4.94 8.11
C ALA A 23 -2.61 4.07 7.96
N GLY A 24 -2.47 2.74 8.09
CA GLY A 24 -3.62 1.84 8.11
C GLY A 24 -4.58 2.16 9.26
N THR A 25 -4.04 2.49 10.44
CA THR A 25 -4.82 2.94 11.60
C THR A 25 -5.55 4.26 11.34
N ALA A 26 -4.90 5.22 10.67
CA ALA A 26 -5.49 6.51 10.32
C ALA A 26 -6.72 6.35 9.42
N VAL A 27 -6.65 5.45 8.43
CA VAL A 27 -7.79 5.09 7.57
C VAL A 27 -8.95 4.51 8.40
N LEU A 28 -8.68 3.51 9.23
CA LEU A 28 -9.71 2.87 10.06
C LEU A 28 -10.32 3.85 11.08
N ALA A 29 -9.50 4.72 11.68
CA ALA A 29 -9.95 5.75 12.60
C ALA A 29 -10.83 6.79 11.91
N MET A 30 -10.48 7.20 10.69
CA MET A 30 -11.33 8.07 9.87
C MET A 30 -12.69 7.41 9.63
N MET A 31 -12.70 6.14 9.20
CA MET A 31 -13.93 5.39 8.96
C MET A 31 -14.84 5.33 10.20
N LEU A 32 -14.26 5.00 11.36
CA LEU A 32 -14.97 4.88 12.62
C LEU A 32 -15.53 6.22 13.12
N LEU A 33 -14.74 7.29 13.06
CA LEU A 33 -15.12 8.57 13.66
C LEU A 33 -15.98 9.43 12.72
N ALA A 34 -15.77 9.32 11.41
CA ALA A 34 -16.42 10.13 10.39
C ALA A 34 -17.60 9.42 9.69
N GLY A 35 -17.77 8.12 9.94
CA GLY A 35 -18.92 7.35 9.47
C GLY A 35 -20.26 7.82 10.03
N GLU A 36 -21.34 7.25 9.51
CA GLU A 36 -22.69 7.60 9.92
C GLU A 36 -22.91 7.36 11.42
N GLY A 37 -23.51 8.34 12.10
CA GLY A 37 -23.63 8.34 13.57
C GLY A 37 -22.34 8.66 14.33
N GLY A 38 -21.19 8.73 13.64
CA GLY A 38 -19.90 9.07 14.23
C GLY A 38 -19.79 10.54 14.65
N PRO A 39 -18.91 10.86 15.61
CA PRO A 39 -18.76 12.21 16.14
C PRO A 39 -18.25 13.23 15.12
N LEU A 40 -17.63 12.80 14.02
CA LEU A 40 -17.15 13.66 12.93
C LEU A 40 -18.04 13.59 11.68
N SER A 41 -19.18 12.90 11.74
CA SER A 41 -20.10 12.73 10.60
C SER A 41 -20.55 14.07 9.97
N ARG A 42 -20.78 15.11 10.79
CA ARG A 42 -21.11 16.46 10.29
C ARG A 42 -19.95 17.09 9.51
N ALA A 43 -18.71 16.93 10.00
CA ALA A 43 -17.52 17.42 9.31
C ALA A 43 -17.30 16.68 7.99
N MET A 44 -17.54 15.36 7.97
CA MET A 44 -17.49 14.55 6.75
C MET A 44 -18.52 15.00 5.71
N LYS A 45 -19.79 15.21 6.11
CA LYS A 45 -20.83 15.73 5.20
C LYS A 45 -20.49 17.11 4.61
N ALA A 46 -19.68 17.89 5.33
CA ALA A 46 -19.15 19.17 4.86
C ALA A 46 -17.81 19.05 4.08
N SER A 47 -17.37 17.83 3.74
CA SER A 47 -16.09 17.55 3.08
C SER A 47 -14.86 18.11 3.82
N ARG A 48 -14.91 18.14 5.16
CA ARG A 48 -13.84 18.66 6.03
C ARG A 48 -13.03 17.57 6.72
N VAL A 49 -13.12 16.33 6.26
CA VAL A 49 -12.33 15.22 6.78
C VAL A 49 -11.58 14.61 5.60
N GLN A 50 -10.27 14.47 5.75
CA GLN A 50 -9.38 13.88 4.74
C GLN A 50 -8.42 12.91 5.43
N CYS A 51 -7.96 11.90 4.72
CA CYS A 51 -6.94 10.96 5.18
C CYS A 51 -5.78 10.92 4.19
N TYR A 52 -4.56 11.16 4.69
CA TYR A 52 -3.32 11.09 3.95
C TYR A 52 -2.46 9.97 4.55
N ALA A 53 -2.49 8.82 3.92
CA ALA A 53 -1.90 7.59 4.43
C ALA A 53 -0.61 7.28 3.68
N PHE A 54 0.54 7.25 4.36
CA PHE A 54 1.86 7.04 3.75
C PHE A 54 2.33 5.59 3.95
N GLY A 55 2.50 4.85 2.87
CA GLY A 55 2.82 3.42 2.89
C GLY A 55 1.81 2.57 3.69
N PRO A 56 0.48 2.78 3.59
CA PRO A 56 -0.46 2.03 4.41
C PRO A 56 -0.50 0.55 4.03
N PRO A 57 -0.55 -0.38 5.00
CA PRO A 57 -0.87 -1.76 4.69
C PRO A 57 -2.31 -1.85 4.17
N PRO A 58 -2.65 -2.91 3.43
CA PRO A 58 -4.03 -3.23 3.10
C PRO A 58 -4.87 -3.46 4.36
N THR A 59 -6.04 -2.81 4.47
CA THR A 59 -6.85 -2.82 5.70
C THR A 59 -8.31 -3.25 5.53
N PHE A 60 -8.83 -3.34 4.30
CA PHE A 60 -10.25 -3.59 4.09
C PHE A 60 -10.55 -4.54 2.93
N GLU A 61 -11.57 -5.36 3.09
CA GLU A 61 -12.17 -6.16 2.03
C GLU A 61 -13.66 -6.43 2.32
N PRO A 62 -14.54 -6.40 1.31
CA PRO A 62 -14.27 -5.97 -0.06
C PRO A 62 -14.39 -4.45 -0.23
N LEU A 63 -13.58 -3.86 -1.12
CA LEU A 63 -13.59 -2.40 -1.35
C LEU A 63 -14.97 -1.86 -1.81
N TRP A 64 -15.75 -2.67 -2.54
CA TRP A 64 -17.08 -2.27 -3.00
C TRP A 64 -18.11 -2.11 -1.87
N ALA A 65 -17.86 -2.68 -0.69
CA ALA A 65 -18.70 -2.51 0.48
C ALA A 65 -18.42 -1.21 1.25
N LEU A 66 -17.37 -0.48 0.88
CA LEU A 66 -17.06 0.81 1.47
C LEU A 66 -18.01 1.89 0.94
N PRO A 67 -18.50 2.79 1.81
CA PRO A 67 -19.17 4.00 1.36
C PRO A 67 -18.26 4.82 0.43
N ALA A 68 -18.82 5.38 -0.64
CA ALA A 68 -18.06 6.13 -1.65
C ALA A 68 -17.21 7.28 -1.06
N TRP A 69 -17.69 7.91 0.03
CA TRP A 69 -16.97 8.98 0.70
C TRP A 69 -15.63 8.51 1.30
N VAL A 70 -15.51 7.24 1.70
CA VAL A 70 -14.27 6.70 2.28
C VAL A 70 -13.18 6.74 1.23
N CYS A 71 -13.47 6.23 0.04
CA CYS A 71 -12.53 6.24 -1.08
C CYS A 71 -12.22 7.66 -1.55
N ALA A 72 -13.23 8.53 -1.62
CA ALA A 72 -13.07 9.91 -2.08
C ALA A 72 -12.30 10.82 -1.11
N SER A 73 -12.18 10.42 0.17
CA SER A 73 -11.52 11.22 1.21
C SER A 73 -10.21 10.59 1.71
N THR A 74 -9.73 9.53 1.04
CA THR A 74 -8.50 8.82 1.43
C THR A 74 -7.51 8.84 0.27
N TYR A 75 -6.32 9.36 0.54
CA TYR A 75 -5.18 9.34 -0.36
C TYR A 75 -4.10 8.44 0.24
N ALA A 76 -3.78 7.35 -0.44
CA ALA A 76 -2.78 6.38 -0.03
C ALA A 76 -1.52 6.54 -0.88
N PHE A 77 -0.46 7.08 -0.30
CA PHE A 77 0.82 7.29 -0.98
C PHE A 77 1.68 6.03 -0.87
N MET A 78 2.24 5.60 -2.00
CA MET A 78 3.22 4.52 -2.09
C MET A 78 4.49 5.08 -2.71
N TYR A 79 5.66 4.83 -2.12
CA TYR A 79 6.93 5.25 -2.70
C TYR A 79 7.65 4.06 -3.33
N GLY A 80 8.12 4.22 -4.57
CA GLY A 80 8.91 3.24 -5.30
C GLY A 80 8.32 1.82 -5.23
N MET A 81 9.12 0.91 -4.68
CA MET A 81 8.79 -0.50 -4.53
C MET A 81 8.39 -0.86 -3.10
N ASP A 82 7.87 0.09 -2.30
CA ASP A 82 7.43 -0.15 -0.92
C ASP A 82 6.57 -1.43 -0.81
N CYS A 83 7.03 -2.35 0.03
CA CYS A 83 6.40 -3.64 0.24
C CYS A 83 5.18 -3.58 1.16
N VAL A 84 5.05 -2.58 2.04
CA VAL A 84 4.00 -2.57 3.06
C VAL A 84 2.59 -2.47 2.46
N PRO A 85 2.31 -1.57 1.50
CA PRO A 85 1.03 -1.53 0.79
C PRO A 85 0.73 -2.79 -0.02
N ARG A 86 1.74 -3.62 -0.27
CA ARG A 86 1.64 -4.86 -1.03
C ARG A 86 1.53 -6.11 -0.16
N THR A 87 1.59 -5.95 1.16
CA THR A 87 1.68 -7.06 2.12
C THR A 87 0.31 -7.35 2.72
N CYS A 88 -0.36 -8.37 2.21
CA CYS A 88 -1.55 -8.98 2.80
C CYS A 88 -1.37 -10.49 2.90
N LEU A 89 -2.27 -11.18 3.59
CA LEU A 89 -2.21 -12.64 3.71
C LEU A 89 -2.14 -13.32 2.34
N THR A 90 -2.93 -12.85 1.38
CA THR A 90 -2.99 -13.40 0.03
C THR A 90 -1.68 -13.21 -0.73
N SER A 91 -1.05 -12.03 -0.67
CA SER A 91 0.23 -11.80 -1.33
C SER A 91 1.37 -12.60 -0.69
N LEU A 92 1.35 -12.79 0.64
CA LEU A 92 2.29 -13.66 1.34
C LEU A 92 2.14 -15.14 0.94
N LEU A 93 0.90 -15.62 0.78
CA LEU A 93 0.65 -16.99 0.32
C LEU A 93 1.08 -17.21 -1.13
N LYS A 94 0.81 -16.24 -2.00
CA LYS A 94 1.29 -16.22 -3.38
C LYS A 94 2.83 -16.27 -3.44
N LEU A 95 3.49 -15.48 -2.60
CA LEU A 95 4.96 -15.50 -2.47
C LEU A 95 5.44 -16.86 -1.96
N HIS A 96 4.83 -17.39 -0.90
CA HIS A 96 5.19 -18.70 -0.36
C HIS A 96 5.02 -19.82 -1.41
N GLY A 97 3.96 -19.77 -2.22
CA GLY A 97 3.77 -20.67 -3.36
C GLY A 97 4.89 -20.58 -4.39
N ALA A 98 5.29 -19.35 -4.75
CA ALA A 98 6.43 -19.11 -5.64
C ALA A 98 7.74 -19.68 -5.07
N VAL A 99 8.03 -19.41 -3.79
CA VAL A 99 9.21 -19.95 -3.09
C VAL A 99 9.22 -21.48 -3.14
N ARG A 100 8.09 -22.14 -2.87
CA ARG A 100 8.00 -23.60 -2.95
C ARG A 100 8.26 -24.15 -4.35
N GLN A 101 7.82 -23.46 -5.40
CA GLN A 101 8.12 -23.86 -6.77
C GLN A 101 9.61 -23.71 -7.10
N VAL A 102 10.22 -22.61 -6.64
CA VAL A 102 11.67 -22.40 -6.77
C VAL A 102 12.44 -23.49 -6.03
N ASP A 103 12.02 -23.89 -4.84
CA ASP A 103 12.65 -24.98 -4.07
C ASP A 103 12.48 -26.35 -4.74
N ALA A 104 11.37 -26.57 -5.45
CA ALA A 104 11.11 -27.80 -6.19
C ALA A 104 11.89 -27.93 -7.51
N LEU A 105 12.54 -26.87 -7.99
CA LEU A 105 13.38 -26.95 -9.18
C LEU A 105 14.51 -27.99 -9.00
N PRO A 106 14.82 -28.79 -10.03
CA PRO A 106 15.84 -29.85 -9.96
C PRO A 106 17.25 -29.26 -9.99
N MET A 107 17.59 -28.50 -8.95
CA MET A 107 18.84 -27.76 -8.79
C MET A 107 19.51 -28.09 -7.46
N THR A 108 20.81 -28.35 -7.53
CA THR A 108 21.66 -28.47 -6.36
C THR A 108 21.87 -27.12 -5.66
N ALA A 109 22.23 -27.14 -4.38
CA ALA A 109 22.57 -25.92 -3.63
C ALA A 109 23.73 -25.13 -4.28
N LEU A 110 24.71 -25.82 -4.88
CA LEU A 110 25.82 -25.18 -5.57
C LEU A 110 25.38 -24.44 -6.84
N GLN A 111 24.45 -25.01 -7.63
CA GLN A 111 23.87 -24.34 -8.79
C GLN A 111 23.07 -23.10 -8.39
N ARG A 112 22.28 -23.19 -7.31
CA ARG A 112 21.54 -22.05 -6.76
C ARG A 112 22.48 -20.92 -6.34
N LEU A 113 23.56 -21.26 -5.61
CA LEU A 113 24.58 -20.28 -5.22
C LEU A 113 25.30 -19.68 -6.44
N ALA A 114 25.60 -20.47 -7.46
CA ALA A 114 26.20 -19.99 -8.70
C ALA A 114 25.27 -19.02 -9.44
N PHE A 115 23.96 -19.31 -9.50
CA PHE A 115 22.95 -18.43 -10.08
C PHE A 115 22.85 -17.10 -9.33
N VAL A 116 22.73 -17.14 -8.00
CA VAL A 116 22.68 -15.92 -7.15
C VAL A 116 23.94 -15.05 -7.33
N ARG A 117 25.10 -15.67 -7.59
CA ARG A 117 26.36 -14.96 -7.86
C ARG A 117 26.52 -14.48 -9.32
N GLY A 118 25.51 -14.67 -10.18
CA GLY A 118 25.57 -14.33 -11.60
C GLY A 118 26.54 -15.20 -12.41
N ARG A 119 26.92 -16.38 -11.90
CA ARG A 119 27.87 -17.31 -12.53
C ARG A 119 27.19 -18.46 -13.29
N LEU A 120 25.88 -18.56 -13.18
CA LEU A 120 25.06 -19.55 -13.86
C LEU A 120 23.87 -18.83 -14.48
N HIS A 121 23.60 -19.07 -15.76
CA HIS A 121 22.33 -18.71 -16.38
C HIS A 121 21.36 -19.88 -16.19
N MET A 122 20.09 -19.58 -15.89
CA MET A 122 19.07 -20.62 -15.77
C MET A 122 18.12 -20.55 -16.96
N ASP A 123 17.81 -21.71 -17.52
CA ASP A 123 16.77 -21.87 -18.55
C ASP A 123 15.36 -21.94 -17.93
N TYR A 124 15.25 -21.83 -16.59
CA TYR A 124 13.98 -21.84 -15.88
C TYR A 124 13.45 -20.40 -15.72
N SER A 125 12.19 -20.20 -16.08
CA SER A 125 11.45 -19.00 -15.65
C SER A 125 11.11 -19.15 -14.17
N LEU A 126 11.63 -18.25 -13.34
CA LEU A 126 11.24 -18.19 -11.93
C LEU A 126 9.81 -17.62 -11.82
N PRO A 127 8.94 -18.21 -10.99
CA PRO A 127 7.62 -17.65 -10.75
C PRO A 127 7.72 -16.41 -9.87
N ASP A 128 7.12 -15.30 -10.31
CA ASP A 128 7.01 -14.08 -9.49
C ASP A 128 5.95 -14.23 -8.39
N ASN A 129 4.85 -14.92 -8.71
CA ASN A 129 3.78 -15.28 -7.79
C ASN A 129 3.06 -16.53 -8.28
N VAL A 130 2.43 -17.28 -7.37
CA VAL A 130 1.67 -18.49 -7.71
C VAL A 130 0.26 -18.34 -7.16
N VAL A 131 -0.73 -18.37 -8.05
CA VAL A 131 -2.14 -18.47 -7.68
C VAL A 131 -2.49 -19.95 -7.54
N SER A 132 -2.82 -20.40 -6.34
CA SER A 132 -3.22 -21.79 -6.10
C SER A 132 -4.60 -22.04 -6.70
N SER A 133 -4.71 -23.04 -7.58
CA SER A 133 -6.00 -23.49 -8.13
C SER A 133 -6.90 -24.16 -7.09
N ASP A 134 -6.34 -24.55 -5.94
CA ASP A 134 -7.05 -25.24 -4.85
C ASP A 134 -7.60 -24.30 -3.77
N ASP A 135 -7.48 -22.97 -3.95
CA ASP A 135 -8.04 -21.97 -3.04
C ASP A 135 -9.57 -21.87 -3.21
N LYS A 136 -10.27 -22.96 -2.86
CA LYS A 136 -11.74 -23.07 -2.88
C LYS A 136 -12.44 -22.12 -1.89
N LYS A 137 -11.68 -21.44 -1.05
CA LYS A 137 -12.11 -20.24 -0.34
C LYS A 137 -11.04 -19.17 -0.55
N PRO A 138 -11.37 -18.02 -1.16
CA PRO A 138 -10.46 -16.90 -1.17
C PRO A 138 -10.18 -16.56 0.30
N LEU A 139 -8.94 -16.77 0.74
CA LEU A 139 -8.47 -16.14 1.97
C LEU A 139 -8.58 -14.65 1.71
N GLY A 140 -9.26 -13.95 2.61
CA GLY A 140 -9.62 -12.56 2.38
C GLY A 140 -8.39 -11.73 1.99
N SER A 141 -8.42 -11.17 0.78
CA SER A 141 -7.41 -10.24 0.31
C SER A 141 -7.79 -8.85 0.78
N LEU A 142 -7.16 -8.37 1.86
CA LEU A 142 -7.27 -6.96 2.22
C LEU A 142 -6.68 -6.09 1.11
N PHE A 143 -7.28 -4.92 0.93
CA PHE A 143 -6.85 -3.91 -0.03
C PHE A 143 -6.48 -2.59 0.64
N VAL A 144 -5.61 -1.83 -0.01
CA VAL A 144 -5.36 -0.43 0.32
C VAL A 144 -6.62 0.37 -0.02
N VAL A 145 -7.06 1.21 0.92
CA VAL A 145 -8.27 2.02 0.79
C VAL A 145 -7.92 3.40 0.22
N GLY A 146 -8.75 3.90 -0.70
CA GLY A 146 -8.63 5.25 -1.24
C GLY A 146 -8.00 5.31 -2.64
N THR A 147 -7.65 6.53 -3.04
CA THR A 147 -6.86 6.78 -4.25
C THR A 147 -5.41 6.44 -3.94
N ILE A 148 -4.88 5.41 -4.63
CA ILE A 148 -3.48 5.01 -4.49
C ILE A 148 -2.63 5.89 -5.40
N ILE A 149 -1.68 6.61 -4.81
CA ILE A 149 -0.75 7.52 -5.48
C ILE A 149 0.65 6.93 -5.38
N LEU A 150 1.21 6.48 -6.51
CA LEU A 150 2.59 6.02 -6.61
C LEU A 150 3.51 7.21 -6.85
N LEU A 151 4.49 7.38 -5.97
CA LEU A 151 5.60 8.30 -6.08
C LEU A 151 6.84 7.50 -6.46
N TYR A 152 7.54 7.86 -7.53
CA TYR A 152 8.74 7.15 -7.96
C TYR A 152 9.69 8.05 -8.73
N ARG A 153 10.98 7.71 -8.75
CA ARG A 153 11.96 8.41 -9.60
C ARG A 153 12.22 7.64 -10.87
N ARG A 154 12.25 8.36 -12.00
CA ARG A 154 12.75 7.83 -13.27
C ARG A 154 14.28 7.77 -13.26
N ASP A 155 14.85 7.09 -14.27
CA ASP A 155 16.31 6.94 -14.42
C ASP A 155 17.06 8.27 -14.50
N ASN A 156 16.40 9.34 -14.96
CA ASN A 156 16.94 10.69 -15.02
C ASN A 156 16.85 11.46 -13.69
N GLY A 157 16.37 10.81 -12.61
CA GLY A 157 16.20 11.40 -11.27
C GLY A 157 14.90 12.17 -11.06
N THR A 158 14.12 12.42 -12.12
CA THR A 158 12.85 13.17 -12.04
C THR A 158 11.83 12.39 -11.22
N LEU A 159 11.23 13.05 -10.22
CA LEU A 159 10.12 12.51 -9.46
C LEU A 159 8.85 12.49 -10.33
N CYS A 160 8.14 11.37 -10.28
CA CYS A 160 6.90 11.14 -10.99
C CYS A 160 5.83 10.67 -10.02
N CYS A 161 4.59 10.99 -10.35
CA CYS A 161 3.41 10.68 -9.55
C CYS A 161 2.32 10.10 -10.46
N GLU A 162 1.79 8.93 -10.12
CA GLU A 162 0.74 8.25 -10.90
C GLU A 162 -0.31 7.64 -9.99
N SER A 163 -1.58 7.67 -10.42
CA SER A 163 -2.64 6.95 -9.72
C SER A 163 -2.64 5.48 -10.13
N LEU A 164 -2.63 4.56 -9.16
CA LEU A 164 -2.66 3.13 -9.43
C LEU A 164 -4.04 2.53 -9.17
N PRO A 165 -4.47 1.51 -9.93
CA PRO A 165 -5.61 0.69 -9.55
C PRO A 165 -5.24 -0.27 -8.41
N PRO A 166 -6.20 -0.66 -7.55
CA PRO A 166 -5.94 -1.54 -6.38
C PRO A 166 -5.22 -2.85 -6.70
N ALA A 167 -5.44 -3.41 -7.89
CA ALA A 167 -4.81 -4.65 -8.34
C ALA A 167 -3.26 -4.59 -8.34
N TYR A 168 -2.66 -3.40 -8.48
CA TYR A 168 -1.20 -3.25 -8.42
C TYR A 168 -0.62 -3.54 -7.04
N ALA A 169 -1.43 -3.44 -5.97
CA ALA A 169 -1.01 -3.72 -4.61
C ALA A 169 -1.19 -5.21 -4.22
N GLU A 170 -1.75 -6.06 -5.09
CA GLU A 170 -2.01 -7.47 -4.77
C GLU A 170 -0.78 -8.38 -4.88
N GLN A 171 0.34 -7.84 -5.35
CA GLN A 171 1.57 -8.57 -5.60
C GLN A 171 2.72 -7.94 -4.81
N LEU A 172 3.36 -8.78 -4.00
CA LEU A 172 4.59 -8.45 -3.33
C LEU A 172 5.72 -8.52 -4.36
N LEU A 173 6.24 -7.36 -4.76
CA LEU A 173 7.33 -7.26 -5.72
C LEU A 173 8.65 -7.39 -4.95
N LEU A 174 9.32 -8.54 -5.09
CA LEU A 174 10.62 -8.74 -4.47
C LEU A 174 11.65 -7.82 -5.14
N HIS A 175 11.89 -6.68 -4.52
CA HIS A 175 12.87 -5.69 -4.96
C HIS A 175 13.88 -5.44 -3.85
N ARG A 176 15.15 -5.23 -4.19
CA ARG A 176 16.23 -5.03 -3.20
C ARG A 176 15.98 -3.82 -2.29
N ASP A 177 15.27 -2.82 -2.81
CA ASP A 177 14.98 -1.56 -2.12
C ASP A 177 13.58 -1.52 -1.49
N MET A 178 12.77 -2.59 -1.59
CA MET A 178 11.37 -2.57 -1.16
C MET A 178 11.14 -2.19 0.32
N ALA A 179 12.11 -2.52 1.19
CA ALA A 179 12.07 -2.14 2.61
C ALA A 179 12.62 -0.73 2.84
N ASN A 180 13.61 -0.31 2.06
CA ASN A 180 14.18 1.04 2.13
C ASN A 180 13.17 2.07 1.62
N ASP A 181 12.43 1.73 0.55
CA ASP A 181 11.40 2.57 -0.04
C ASP A 181 10.24 2.85 0.94
N HIS A 182 10.10 2.07 2.02
CA HIS A 182 9.10 2.30 3.04
C HIS A 182 9.45 3.42 4.03
N ILE A 183 10.69 3.92 4.10
CA ILE A 183 11.06 4.88 5.15
C ILE A 183 10.42 6.26 4.92
N MET A 184 9.90 6.88 6.00
CA MET A 184 9.23 8.19 5.93
C MET A 184 10.04 9.29 5.22
N PRO A 185 11.37 9.43 5.41
CA PRO A 185 12.13 10.48 4.73
C PRO A 185 12.00 10.50 3.20
N LEU A 186 11.78 9.34 2.56
CA LEU A 186 11.58 9.28 1.12
C LEU A 186 10.23 9.85 0.69
N TYR A 187 9.19 9.65 1.50
CA TYR A 187 7.88 10.28 1.30
C TYR A 187 7.94 11.79 1.51
N GLU A 188 8.62 12.24 2.56
CA GLU A 188 8.81 13.66 2.86
C GLU A 188 9.56 14.37 1.73
N GLN A 189 10.66 13.77 1.26
CA GLN A 189 11.42 14.29 0.13
C GLN A 189 10.56 14.34 -1.14
N ALA A 190 9.83 13.27 -1.44
CA ALA A 190 8.95 13.25 -2.61
C ALA A 190 7.86 14.33 -2.53
N ALA A 191 7.23 14.50 -1.38
CA ALA A 191 6.21 15.53 -1.18
C ALA A 191 6.77 16.95 -1.37
N ALA A 192 7.96 17.23 -0.83
CA ALA A 192 8.59 18.55 -0.94
C ALA A 192 8.99 18.93 -2.38
N GLU A 193 9.37 17.95 -3.20
CA GLU A 193 9.76 18.21 -4.60
C GLU A 193 8.54 18.48 -5.49
N VAL A 194 7.39 17.85 -5.24
CA VAL A 194 6.15 18.12 -5.99
C VAL A 194 5.70 19.57 -5.84
N ASP A 195 5.84 20.14 -4.64
CA ASP A 195 5.45 21.53 -4.37
C ASP A 195 6.35 22.57 -5.09
N SER A 196 7.55 22.18 -5.51
CA SER A 196 8.50 23.10 -6.16
C SER A 196 8.24 23.33 -7.67
N ASP A 197 7.43 22.47 -8.29
CA ASP A 197 7.09 22.52 -9.72
C ASP A 197 5.74 23.22 -10.00
N THR A 198 5.03 23.68 -8.96
CA THR A 198 3.74 24.42 -9.06
C THR A 198 3.86 25.88 -8.65
#